data_AF-A0A2I8VMI2-F1
#
_entry.id   AF-A0A2I8VMI2-F1
#
_cell.length_a   1.000
_cell.length_b   1.000
_cell.length_c   1.000
_cell.angle_alpha   90.00
_cell.angle_beta   90.00
_cell.angle_gamma   90.00
#
_symmetry.space_group_name_H-M   'P 1'
#
loop_
_entity.id
_entity.type
_entity.pdbx_description
1 polymer ?
#
loop_
_entity_poly.entity_id
_entity_poly.type
_entity_poly.pdbx_seq_one_letter_code
_entity_poly.pdbx_strand_id
1 'polypeptide(L)'
;MGTTTGEGETGPSLVDELRAVVDRYLGRLRVDLAGPPARPDPDVIALLADPFSSVDDVHDRLSAAESHLRGRGDRRAVFLTVYVAMTARVRAGIEGETFDDPAWVRRYLVAFAEHYRKALVAFERDERVAPAWRVAFGASLGGETLVIQDALLGINAHIVNDLALALDDVGVGTGEERDRRHADHLAVNRVLKSLADVVQTTLAEVYDAAGLEEADELLGRLDERATLVGLRTARAFAWENAVTLADWPRLSSFVRWRVRTVSTGAAYALLAPGLDQQVMAELADIEHGEPVLAALSDAVHRDDTRPPA
;
A
#
# COMPACT_ATOMS: atom_id res chain seq x y z
N MET A 1 -25.72 -30.46 46.71
CA MET A 1 -26.07 -30.31 45.29
C MET A 1 -25.55 -28.96 44.84
N GLY A 2 -24.37 -28.95 44.22
CA GLY A 2 -23.82 -27.75 43.59
C GLY A 2 -24.33 -27.65 42.17
N THR A 3 -24.86 -26.50 41.80
CA THR A 3 -25.14 -26.13 40.41
C THR A 3 -24.23 -24.97 40.06
N THR A 4 -23.14 -25.30 39.39
CA THR A 4 -22.30 -24.42 38.59
C THR A 4 -23.12 -23.92 37.40
N THR A 5 -23.42 -22.62 37.35
CA THR A 5 -23.91 -21.95 36.14
C THR A 5 -22.70 -21.48 35.33
N GLY A 6 -22.64 -21.95 34.08
CA GLY A 6 -21.52 -21.76 33.17
C GLY A 6 -21.23 -20.30 32.87
N GLU A 7 -19.95 -19.96 32.95
CA GLU A 7 -19.36 -18.79 32.33
C GLU A 7 -19.58 -18.90 30.81
N GLY A 8 -20.18 -17.87 30.22
CA GLY A 8 -20.28 -17.75 28.78
C GLY A 8 -18.88 -17.59 28.19
N GLU A 9 -18.42 -18.60 27.46
CA GLU A 9 -17.25 -18.51 26.59
C GLU A 9 -17.51 -17.40 25.58
N THR A 10 -16.92 -16.24 25.83
CA THR A 10 -16.76 -15.18 24.84
C THR A 10 -15.66 -15.66 23.91
N GLY A 11 -16.05 -16.12 22.71
CA GLY A 11 -15.10 -16.45 21.65
C GLY A 11 -14.15 -15.26 21.37
N PRO A 12 -12.92 -15.53 20.90
CA PRO A 12 -11.93 -14.49 20.65
C PRO A 12 -12.50 -13.42 19.73
N SER A 13 -12.21 -12.14 20.02
CA SER A 13 -12.69 -11.06 19.14
C SER A 13 -12.00 -11.15 17.78
N LEU A 14 -12.62 -10.63 16.72
CA LEU A 14 -12.02 -10.54 15.37
C LEU A 14 -10.61 -9.91 15.40
N VAL A 15 -10.38 -8.99 16.35
CA VAL A 15 -9.07 -8.35 16.58
C VAL A 15 -8.07 -9.33 17.16
N ASP A 16 -8.50 -10.25 18.01
CA ASP A 16 -7.65 -11.30 18.59
C ASP A 16 -7.37 -12.42 17.59
N GLU A 17 -8.33 -12.75 16.72
CA GLU A 17 -8.11 -13.69 15.61
C GLU A 17 -7.14 -13.12 14.57
N LEU A 18 -7.32 -11.86 14.15
CA LEU A 18 -6.38 -11.17 13.26
C LEU A 18 -5.00 -10.99 13.90
N ARG A 19 -4.93 -10.69 15.20
CA ARG A 19 -3.66 -10.65 15.95
C ARG A 19 -3.03 -12.03 16.00
N ALA A 20 -3.79 -13.09 16.23
CA ALA A 20 -3.29 -14.46 16.27
C ALA A 20 -2.85 -14.97 14.88
N VAL A 21 -3.47 -14.53 13.80
CA VAL A 21 -3.02 -14.74 12.42
C VAL A 21 -1.68 -14.03 12.24
N VAL A 22 -1.64 -12.72 12.50
CA VAL A 22 -0.43 -11.89 12.38
C VAL A 22 0.72 -12.43 13.23
N ASP A 23 0.51 -12.79 14.50
CA ASP A 23 1.55 -13.32 15.40
C ASP A 23 2.04 -14.71 14.97
N ARG A 24 1.16 -15.55 14.41
CA ARG A 24 1.50 -16.89 13.91
C ARG A 24 2.33 -16.81 12.62
N TYR A 25 2.11 -15.78 11.80
CA TYR A 25 2.89 -15.50 10.59
C TYR A 25 4.19 -14.74 10.90
N LEU A 26 4.16 -13.71 11.75
CA LEU A 26 5.33 -12.92 12.17
C LEU A 26 6.31 -13.72 13.03
N GLY A 27 5.82 -14.63 13.88
CA GLY A 27 6.68 -15.47 14.74
C GLY A 27 7.54 -16.47 13.97
N ARG A 28 7.22 -16.75 12.70
CA ARG A 28 7.98 -17.65 11.81
C ARG A 28 8.84 -16.92 10.79
N LEU A 29 8.58 -15.65 10.52
CA LEU A 29 9.32 -14.82 9.56
C LEU A 29 10.35 -13.97 10.30
N ARG A 30 11.48 -14.58 10.68
CA ARG A 30 12.68 -13.80 11.01
C ARG A 30 13.33 -13.34 9.70
N VAL A 31 12.83 -12.24 9.16
CA VAL A 31 13.55 -11.49 8.12
C VAL A 31 14.45 -10.50 8.82
N ASP A 32 15.76 -10.60 8.60
CA ASP A 32 16.71 -9.59 9.09
C ASP A 32 16.58 -8.36 8.19
N LEU A 33 15.97 -7.30 8.71
CA LEU A 33 15.76 -6.07 7.96
C LEU A 33 16.86 -5.10 8.33
N ALA A 34 17.52 -4.51 7.32
CA ALA A 34 18.46 -3.44 7.59
C ALA A 34 17.75 -2.29 8.32
N GLY A 35 18.44 -1.72 9.30
CA GLY A 35 18.00 -0.50 9.95
C GLY A 35 18.14 0.72 9.03
N PRO A 36 17.61 1.88 9.46
CA PRO A 36 17.95 3.16 8.89
C PRO A 36 19.46 3.36 8.69
N PRO A 37 19.88 4.16 7.69
CA PRO A 37 21.29 4.45 7.50
C PRO A 37 21.86 5.16 8.74
N ALA A 38 23.10 4.85 9.10
CA ALA A 38 23.75 5.42 10.29
C ALA A 38 23.87 6.95 10.24
N ARG A 39 23.85 7.53 9.04
CA ARG A 39 23.74 8.97 8.81
C ARG A 39 22.78 9.20 7.64
N PRO A 40 21.88 10.20 7.73
CA PRO A 40 21.01 10.57 6.62
C PRO A 40 21.83 10.93 5.38
N ASP A 41 21.38 10.52 4.21
CA ASP A 41 21.92 10.99 2.93
C ASP A 41 21.57 12.48 2.75
N PRO A 42 22.56 13.39 2.73
CA PRO A 42 22.31 14.83 2.73
C PRO A 42 21.61 15.30 1.44
N ASP A 43 21.85 14.65 0.30
CA ASP A 43 21.27 15.04 -0.98
C ASP A 43 19.81 14.58 -1.06
N VAL A 44 19.50 13.38 -0.57
CA VAL A 44 18.10 12.91 -0.42
C VAL A 44 17.34 13.85 0.52
N ILE A 45 17.93 14.19 1.66
CA ILE A 45 17.31 15.12 2.61
C ILE A 45 17.11 16.50 1.98
N ALA A 46 18.08 17.03 1.25
CA ALA A 46 17.96 18.33 0.59
C ALA A 46 16.85 18.32 -0.48
N LEU A 47 16.80 17.28 -1.31
CA LEU A 47 15.78 17.13 -2.34
C LEU A 47 14.37 16.97 -1.76
N LEU A 48 14.23 16.37 -0.57
CA LEU A 48 12.95 15.99 0.02
C LEU A 48 12.61 16.75 1.32
N ALA A 49 13.36 17.80 1.67
CA ALA A 49 13.19 18.54 2.93
C ALA A 49 11.79 19.16 3.05
N ASP A 50 11.37 19.86 2.00
CA ASP A 50 10.14 20.65 1.99
C ASP A 50 8.98 19.90 1.33
N PRO A 51 7.72 20.20 1.70
CA PRO A 51 6.56 19.69 0.99
C PRO A 51 6.57 20.02 -0.51
N PHE A 52 5.97 19.15 -1.32
CA PHE A 52 5.75 19.41 -2.74
C PHE A 52 4.67 20.47 -2.97
N SER A 53 4.87 21.28 -3.99
CA SER A 53 3.99 22.40 -4.35
C SER A 53 3.10 22.13 -5.57
N SER A 54 3.48 21.18 -6.42
CA SER A 54 2.75 20.83 -7.65
C SER A 54 3.11 19.42 -8.13
N VAL A 55 2.37 18.91 -9.12
CA VAL A 55 2.68 17.62 -9.76
C VAL A 55 4.03 17.66 -10.50
N ASP A 56 4.40 18.81 -11.06
CA ASP A 56 5.70 18.99 -11.72
C ASP A 56 6.84 18.95 -10.69
N ASP A 57 6.65 19.65 -9.56
CA ASP A 57 7.61 19.66 -8.44
C ASP A 57 7.81 18.25 -7.84
N VAL A 58 6.71 17.48 -7.70
CA VAL A 58 6.77 16.05 -7.35
C VAL A 58 7.64 15.29 -8.34
N HIS A 59 7.33 15.40 -9.64
CA HIS A 59 8.03 14.64 -10.66
C HIS A 59 9.52 14.99 -10.71
N ASP A 60 9.87 16.27 -10.69
CA ASP A 60 11.25 16.74 -10.81
C ASP A 60 12.10 16.31 -9.61
N ARG A 61 11.60 16.53 -8.38
CA ARG A 61 12.36 16.21 -7.17
C ARG A 61 12.45 14.71 -6.89
N LEU A 62 11.39 13.95 -7.17
CA LEU A 62 11.44 12.49 -7.05
C LEU A 62 12.32 11.85 -8.13
N SER A 63 12.35 12.40 -9.36
CA SER A 63 13.28 11.95 -10.41
C SER A 63 14.73 12.25 -10.03
N ALA A 64 15.01 13.42 -9.47
CA ALA A 64 16.34 13.75 -8.96
C ALA A 64 16.77 12.81 -7.82
N ALA A 65 15.87 12.52 -6.88
CA ALA A 65 16.13 11.60 -5.78
C ALA A 65 16.34 10.14 -6.27
N GLU A 66 15.53 9.70 -7.25
CA GLU A 66 15.72 8.42 -7.94
C GLU A 66 17.12 8.31 -8.51
N SER A 67 17.50 9.28 -9.35
CA SER A 67 18.76 9.25 -10.08
C SER A 67 19.96 9.31 -9.13
N HIS A 68 19.86 10.05 -8.02
CA HIS A 68 20.85 10.07 -6.96
C HIS A 68 21.01 8.70 -6.29
N LEU A 69 19.91 8.11 -5.80
CA LEU A 69 19.93 6.81 -5.15
C LEU A 69 20.43 5.72 -6.09
N ARG A 70 20.01 5.73 -7.35
CA ARG A 70 20.47 4.79 -8.39
C ARG A 70 21.96 4.95 -8.67
N GLY A 71 22.46 6.18 -8.80
CA GLY A 71 23.89 6.46 -8.98
C GLY A 71 24.77 5.93 -7.83
N ARG A 72 24.17 5.73 -6.64
CA ARG A 72 24.82 5.15 -5.46
C ARG A 72 24.63 3.64 -5.33
N GLY A 73 23.88 3.00 -6.23
CA GLY A 73 23.50 1.58 -6.11
C GLY A 73 22.53 1.31 -4.95
N ASP A 74 21.82 2.33 -4.47
CA ASP A 74 20.85 2.18 -3.39
C ASP A 74 19.53 1.61 -3.94
N ARG A 75 19.16 0.41 -3.50
CA ARG A 75 17.99 -0.30 -4.02
C ARG A 75 16.65 0.31 -3.61
N ARG A 76 16.62 1.29 -2.70
CA ARG A 76 15.42 2.10 -2.46
C ARG A 76 15.00 2.88 -3.72
N ALA A 77 15.93 3.08 -4.67
CA ALA A 77 15.63 3.62 -5.99
C ALA A 77 14.70 2.73 -6.83
N VAL A 78 14.61 1.43 -6.56
CA VAL A 78 13.85 0.48 -7.38
C VAL A 78 12.36 0.82 -7.41
N PHE A 79 11.72 0.93 -6.23
CA PHE A 79 10.35 1.39 -6.15
C PHE A 79 10.21 2.83 -6.67
N LEU A 80 11.16 3.71 -6.35
CA LEU A 80 11.10 5.10 -6.74
C LEU A 80 11.13 5.28 -8.27
N THR A 81 11.87 4.43 -8.99
CA THR A 81 11.89 4.36 -10.46
C THR A 81 10.49 4.07 -11.01
N VAL A 82 9.83 3.04 -10.46
CA VAL A 82 8.46 2.70 -10.83
C VAL A 82 7.51 3.86 -10.53
N TYR A 83 7.65 4.48 -9.37
CA TYR A 83 6.78 5.56 -8.93
C TYR A 83 6.92 6.83 -9.77
N VAL A 84 8.15 7.21 -10.15
CA VAL A 84 8.42 8.34 -11.05
C VAL A 84 7.76 8.09 -12.42
N ALA A 85 7.92 6.88 -12.97
CA ALA A 85 7.30 6.50 -14.24
C ALA A 85 5.76 6.55 -14.17
N MET A 86 5.16 6.04 -13.08
CA MET A 86 3.72 6.14 -12.83
C MET A 86 3.25 7.59 -12.78
N THR A 87 3.96 8.43 -12.02
CA THR A 87 3.61 9.83 -11.83
C THR A 87 3.64 10.59 -13.16
N ALA A 88 4.64 10.36 -14.00
CA ALA A 88 4.74 10.94 -15.33
C ALA A 88 3.56 10.53 -16.23
N ARG A 89 3.12 9.27 -16.15
CA ARG A 89 1.99 8.74 -16.94
C ARG A 89 0.66 9.39 -16.53
N VAL A 90 0.42 9.53 -15.22
CA VAL A 90 -0.80 10.19 -14.72
C VAL A 90 -0.77 11.68 -15.04
N ARG A 91 0.38 12.34 -14.89
CA ARG A 91 0.59 13.74 -15.30
C ARG A 91 0.19 13.97 -16.77
N ALA A 92 0.67 13.12 -17.68
CA ALA A 92 0.28 13.18 -19.09
C ALA A 92 -1.22 12.96 -19.31
N GLY A 93 -1.86 12.09 -18.52
CA GLY A 93 -3.32 11.91 -18.55
C GLY A 93 -4.10 13.15 -18.11
N ILE A 94 -3.56 13.94 -17.17
CA ILE A 94 -4.15 15.21 -16.76
C ILE A 94 -4.07 16.24 -17.90
N GLU A 95 -2.94 16.29 -18.60
CA GLU A 95 -2.76 17.19 -19.76
C GLU A 95 -3.61 16.77 -20.97
N GLY A 96 -3.86 15.47 -21.13
CA GLY A 96 -4.71 14.90 -22.16
C GLY A 96 -6.19 14.84 -21.82
N GLU A 97 -6.68 15.63 -20.85
CA GLU A 97 -8.09 15.74 -20.48
C GLU A 97 -8.77 14.39 -20.16
N THR A 98 -8.03 13.44 -19.58
CA THR A 98 -8.54 12.10 -19.25
C THR A 98 -9.49 12.10 -18.04
N PHE A 99 -9.43 13.14 -17.21
CA PHE A 99 -10.09 13.23 -15.91
C PHE A 99 -11.19 14.30 -15.90
N ASP A 100 -12.28 14.01 -15.19
CA ASP A 100 -13.43 14.91 -15.04
C ASP A 100 -13.15 16.06 -14.05
N ASP A 101 -12.40 15.80 -12.98
CA ASP A 101 -11.90 16.78 -12.00
C ASP A 101 -10.35 16.76 -11.95
N PRO A 102 -9.67 17.30 -13.00
CA PRO A 102 -8.22 17.31 -13.08
C PRO A 102 -7.56 18.10 -11.94
N ALA A 103 -8.27 19.08 -11.37
CA ALA A 103 -7.78 19.85 -10.23
C ALA A 103 -7.72 19.00 -8.96
N TRP A 104 -8.72 18.16 -8.71
CA TRP A 104 -8.68 17.19 -7.62
C TRP A 104 -7.61 16.14 -7.83
N VAL A 105 -7.47 15.59 -9.05
CA VAL A 105 -6.42 14.61 -9.36
C VAL A 105 -5.02 15.17 -9.09
N ARG A 106 -4.76 16.45 -9.43
CA ARG A 106 -3.49 17.12 -9.11
C ARG A 106 -3.24 17.20 -7.60
N ARG A 107 -4.24 17.60 -6.80
CA ARG A 107 -4.11 17.64 -5.33
C ARG A 107 -3.87 16.26 -4.76
N TYR A 108 -4.64 15.27 -5.22
CA TYR A 108 -4.51 13.87 -4.85
C TYR A 108 -3.08 13.36 -5.09
N LEU A 109 -2.52 13.57 -6.29
CA LEU A 109 -1.14 13.14 -6.60
C LEU A 109 -0.09 13.79 -5.68
N VAL A 110 -0.22 15.09 -5.43
CA VAL A 110 0.70 15.81 -4.52
C VAL A 110 0.59 15.28 -3.10
N ALA A 111 -0.63 15.11 -2.57
CA ALA A 111 -0.84 14.55 -1.24
C ALA A 111 -0.28 13.13 -1.15
N PHE A 112 -0.45 12.31 -2.19
CA PHE A 112 0.08 10.95 -2.22
C PHE A 112 1.61 10.95 -2.18
N ALA A 113 2.27 11.78 -2.99
CA ALA A 113 3.72 11.96 -2.98
C ALA A 113 4.25 12.45 -1.62
N GLU A 114 3.50 13.32 -0.94
CA GLU A 114 3.86 13.80 0.39
C GLU A 114 3.94 12.67 1.43
N HIS A 115 3.10 11.64 1.35
CA HIS A 115 3.20 10.48 2.24
C HIS A 115 4.49 9.69 2.01
N TYR A 116 4.87 9.45 0.75
CA TYR A 116 6.15 8.82 0.42
C TYR A 116 7.34 9.67 0.90
N ARG A 117 7.33 10.97 0.62
CA ARG A 117 8.39 11.91 1.05
C ARG A 117 8.59 11.87 2.56
N LYS A 118 7.49 11.97 3.33
CA LYS A 118 7.52 11.89 4.79
C LYS A 118 8.07 10.54 5.26
N ALA A 119 7.67 9.43 4.64
CA ALA A 119 8.16 8.11 5.00
C ALA A 119 9.67 7.96 4.78
N LEU A 120 10.18 8.39 3.62
CA LEU A 120 11.61 8.30 3.30
C LEU A 120 12.46 9.22 4.17
N VAL A 121 12.05 10.48 4.37
CA VAL A 121 12.76 11.42 5.25
C VAL A 121 12.78 10.94 6.69
N ALA A 122 11.65 10.44 7.19
CA ALA A 122 11.59 9.87 8.54
C ALA A 122 12.48 8.62 8.66
N PHE A 123 12.55 7.78 7.63
CA PHE A 123 13.43 6.62 7.62
C PHE A 123 14.91 7.04 7.62
N GLU A 124 15.31 7.98 6.77
CA GLU A 124 16.68 8.55 6.74
C GLU A 124 17.13 9.10 8.10
N ARG A 125 16.20 9.66 8.88
CA ARG A 125 16.46 10.28 10.19
C ARG A 125 16.31 9.34 11.38
N ASP A 126 16.06 8.06 11.16
CA ASP A 126 15.71 7.08 12.20
C ASP A 126 14.51 7.52 13.07
N GLU A 127 13.54 8.18 12.44
CA GLU A 127 12.28 8.57 13.06
C GLU A 127 11.22 7.46 12.91
N ARG A 128 10.03 7.71 13.48
CA ARG A 128 8.93 6.75 13.41
C ARG A 128 8.35 6.70 12.00
N VAL A 129 8.44 5.53 11.38
CA VAL A 129 7.93 5.22 10.04
C VAL A 129 6.81 4.17 10.14
N ALA A 130 5.87 4.18 9.20
CA ALA A 130 4.88 3.11 9.10
C ALA A 130 5.58 1.75 8.94
N PRO A 131 5.13 0.65 9.59
CA PRO A 131 5.86 -0.61 9.54
C PRO A 131 6.04 -1.16 8.12
N ALA A 132 5.03 -1.04 7.24
CA ALA A 132 5.17 -1.45 5.84
C ALA A 132 6.32 -0.72 5.12
N TRP A 133 6.46 0.59 5.34
CA TRP A 133 7.60 1.37 4.81
C TRP A 133 8.93 0.98 5.43
N ARG A 134 8.97 0.68 6.74
CA ARG A 134 10.18 0.19 7.41
C ARG A 134 10.63 -1.16 6.83
N VAL A 135 9.68 -2.05 6.55
CA VAL A 135 9.95 -3.33 5.89
C VAL A 135 10.48 -3.10 4.47
N ALA A 136 9.81 -2.26 3.67
CA ALA A 136 10.23 -1.97 2.30
C ALA A 136 11.66 -1.38 2.24
N PHE A 137 11.93 -0.31 2.99
CA PHE A 137 13.26 0.33 2.98
C PHE A 137 14.34 -0.57 3.59
N GLY A 138 14.04 -1.27 4.68
CA GLY A 138 14.99 -2.18 5.33
C GLY A 138 15.35 -3.39 4.46
N ALA A 139 14.39 -3.95 3.73
CA ALA A 139 14.65 -5.02 2.78
C ALA A 139 15.53 -4.56 1.61
N SER A 140 15.20 -3.41 1.02
CA SER A 140 15.99 -2.84 -0.08
C SER A 140 17.43 -2.52 0.34
N LEU A 141 17.64 -1.96 1.53
CA LEU A 141 18.99 -1.69 2.04
C LEU A 141 19.76 -2.97 2.42
N GLY A 142 19.07 -4.04 2.84
CA GLY A 142 19.70 -5.32 3.13
C GLY A 142 20.24 -6.01 1.88
N GLY A 143 19.61 -5.81 0.72
CA GLY A 143 20.07 -6.28 -0.58
C GLY A 143 19.88 -7.78 -0.83
N GLU A 144 19.22 -8.50 0.09
CA GLU A 144 18.93 -9.94 -0.01
C GLU A 144 17.68 -10.26 -0.83
N THR A 145 16.87 -9.25 -1.18
CA THR A 145 15.64 -9.37 -1.98
C THR A 145 15.92 -9.37 -3.47
N LEU A 146 14.98 -9.88 -4.27
CA LEU A 146 14.94 -9.65 -5.71
C LEU A 146 14.50 -8.21 -6.02
N VAL A 147 14.91 -7.66 -7.17
CA VAL A 147 14.54 -6.30 -7.60
C VAL A 147 13.01 -6.15 -7.65
N ILE A 148 12.31 -7.17 -8.16
CA ILE A 148 10.85 -7.17 -8.20
C ILE A 148 10.21 -7.17 -6.80
N GLN A 149 10.83 -7.83 -5.81
CA GLN A 149 10.33 -7.80 -4.43
C GLN A 149 10.47 -6.40 -3.83
N ASP A 150 11.58 -5.70 -4.07
CA ASP A 150 11.73 -4.29 -3.63
C ASP A 150 10.65 -3.39 -4.23
N ALA A 151 10.37 -3.55 -5.54
CA ALA A 151 9.31 -2.81 -6.21
C ALA A 151 7.94 -3.10 -5.58
N LEU A 152 7.59 -4.38 -5.39
CA LEU A 152 6.30 -4.80 -4.82
C LEU A 152 6.14 -4.35 -3.37
N LEU A 153 7.20 -4.39 -2.56
CA LEU A 153 7.19 -3.91 -1.18
C LEU A 153 6.89 -2.41 -1.12
N GLY A 154 7.53 -1.62 -1.98
CA GLY A 154 7.26 -0.19 -2.09
C GLY A 154 5.85 0.10 -2.60
N ILE A 155 5.37 -0.63 -3.61
CA ILE A 155 3.99 -0.51 -4.13
C ILE A 155 2.97 -0.82 -3.03
N ASN A 156 3.17 -1.90 -2.28
CA ASN A 156 2.31 -2.27 -1.16
C ASN A 156 2.30 -1.17 -0.09
N ALA A 157 3.47 -0.70 0.35
CA ALA A 157 3.54 0.37 1.34
C ALA A 157 2.84 1.64 0.82
N HIS A 158 3.10 2.05 -0.42
CA HIS A 158 2.51 3.27 -0.94
C HIS A 158 1.00 3.15 -1.15
N ILE A 159 0.53 2.09 -1.81
CA ILE A 159 -0.88 1.97 -2.18
C ILE A 159 -1.75 1.55 -1.00
N VAL A 160 -1.34 0.53 -0.24
CA VAL A 160 -2.19 -0.03 0.82
C VAL A 160 -2.14 0.82 2.09
N ASN A 161 -0.98 1.39 2.45
CA ASN A 161 -0.85 2.22 3.66
C ASN A 161 -1.17 3.69 3.41
N ASP A 162 -0.64 4.31 2.35
CA ASP A 162 -0.69 5.78 2.21
C ASP A 162 -1.94 6.27 1.47
N LEU A 163 -2.43 5.53 0.47
CA LEU A 163 -3.42 6.05 -0.49
C LEU A 163 -4.75 6.47 0.17
N ALA A 164 -5.25 5.68 1.13
CA ALA A 164 -6.47 6.04 1.84
C ALA A 164 -6.32 7.35 2.62
N LEU A 165 -5.13 7.59 3.19
CA LEU A 165 -4.82 8.80 3.95
C LEU A 165 -4.60 10.00 3.01
N ALA A 166 -3.96 9.79 1.86
CA ALA A 166 -3.81 10.81 0.85
C ALA A 166 -5.16 11.28 0.27
N LEU A 167 -6.10 10.34 0.06
CA LEU A 167 -7.46 10.65 -0.40
C LEU A 167 -8.27 11.37 0.69
N ASP A 168 -8.08 11.03 1.97
CA ASP A 168 -8.66 11.75 3.11
C ASP A 168 -8.15 13.19 3.18
N ASP A 169 -6.83 13.40 3.02
CA ASP A 169 -6.19 14.73 3.05
C ASP A 169 -6.79 15.70 2.00
N VAL A 170 -7.21 15.20 0.84
CA VAL A 170 -7.74 16.01 -0.27
C VAL A 170 -9.27 15.99 -0.39
N GLY A 171 -9.93 15.12 0.39
CA GLY A 171 -11.37 14.92 0.42
C GLY A 171 -11.94 14.18 -0.80
N VAL A 172 -12.69 13.11 -0.55
CA VAL A 172 -13.37 12.32 -1.60
C VAL A 172 -14.71 12.92 -2.06
N GLY A 173 -15.16 14.03 -1.46
CA GLY A 173 -16.43 14.69 -1.79
C GLY A 173 -17.68 13.95 -1.31
N THR A 174 -18.86 14.45 -1.69
CA THR A 174 -20.18 13.85 -1.39
C THR A 174 -21.09 13.86 -2.62
N GLY A 175 -22.10 12.97 -2.64
CA GLY A 175 -23.07 12.88 -3.75
C GLY A 175 -22.39 12.76 -5.12
N GLU A 176 -22.87 13.53 -6.09
CA GLU A 176 -22.33 13.51 -7.46
C GLU A 176 -20.84 13.92 -7.56
N GLU A 177 -20.34 14.74 -6.63
CA GLU A 177 -18.91 15.10 -6.59
C GLU A 177 -18.06 13.87 -6.26
N ARG A 178 -18.53 13.04 -5.33
CA ARG A 178 -17.88 11.77 -4.98
C ARG A 178 -17.89 10.81 -6.15
N ASP A 179 -19.01 10.71 -6.87
CA ASP A 179 -19.12 9.82 -8.02
C ASP A 179 -18.12 10.19 -9.13
N ARG A 180 -17.98 11.50 -9.43
CA ARG A 180 -16.97 12.00 -10.38
C ARG A 180 -15.54 11.71 -9.91
N ARG A 181 -15.22 12.00 -8.65
CA ARG A 181 -13.87 11.72 -8.09
C ARG A 181 -13.56 10.23 -8.03
N HIS A 182 -14.56 9.38 -7.80
CA HIS A 182 -14.40 7.94 -7.87
C HIS A 182 -14.11 7.51 -9.31
N ALA A 183 -14.83 8.05 -10.29
CA ALA A 183 -14.57 7.80 -11.70
C ALA A 183 -13.13 8.18 -12.10
N ASP A 184 -12.63 9.32 -11.61
CA ASP A 184 -11.23 9.73 -11.80
C ASP A 184 -10.23 8.83 -11.10
N HIS A 185 -10.51 8.41 -9.86
CA HIS A 185 -9.69 7.44 -9.13
C HIS A 185 -9.58 6.10 -9.89
N LEU A 186 -10.68 5.67 -10.50
CA LEU A 186 -10.72 4.49 -11.38
C LEU A 186 -10.06 4.77 -12.74
N ALA A 187 -10.10 6.00 -13.24
CA ALA A 187 -9.40 6.39 -14.47
C ALA A 187 -7.89 6.25 -14.32
N VAL A 188 -7.34 6.57 -13.14
CA VAL A 188 -5.93 6.29 -12.82
C VAL A 188 -5.62 4.78 -12.98
N ASN A 189 -6.52 3.86 -12.60
CA ASN A 189 -6.29 2.42 -12.85
C ASN A 189 -6.12 2.10 -14.34
N ARG A 190 -6.80 2.82 -15.24
CA ARG A 190 -6.66 2.62 -16.69
C ARG A 190 -5.30 3.10 -17.18
N VAL A 191 -4.83 4.24 -16.66
CA VAL A 191 -3.47 4.75 -16.90
C VAL A 191 -2.43 3.72 -16.41
N LEU A 192 -2.66 3.15 -15.22
CA LEU A 192 -1.78 2.15 -14.59
C LEU A 192 -1.91 0.74 -15.19
N LYS A 193 -3.01 0.40 -15.88
CA LYS A 193 -3.15 -0.92 -16.55
C LYS A 193 -2.10 -1.10 -17.65
N SER A 194 -1.65 0.00 -18.27
CA SER A 194 -0.54 -0.02 -19.23
C SER A 194 0.83 -0.21 -18.59
N LEU A 195 0.90 -0.42 -17.27
CA LEU A 195 2.10 -0.19 -16.48
C LEU A 195 2.71 -1.45 -15.86
N ALA A 196 2.04 -2.61 -15.89
CA ALA A 196 2.65 -3.89 -15.51
C ALA A 196 3.82 -4.23 -16.44
N ASP A 197 3.59 -4.16 -17.75
CA ASP A 197 4.60 -4.33 -18.80
C ASP A 197 5.70 -3.26 -18.68
N VAL A 198 5.34 -2.04 -18.30
CA VAL A 198 6.30 -0.94 -18.10
C VAL A 198 7.14 -1.17 -16.85
N VAL A 199 6.60 -1.70 -15.75
CA VAL A 199 7.39 -2.02 -14.55
C VAL A 199 8.41 -3.09 -14.88
N GLN A 200 8.01 -4.16 -15.55
CA GLN A 200 8.94 -5.21 -15.99
C GLN A 200 10.00 -4.65 -16.94
N THR A 201 9.57 -3.94 -17.99
CA THR A 201 10.48 -3.35 -19.00
C THR A 201 11.43 -2.35 -18.35
N THR A 202 10.91 -1.42 -17.55
CA THR A 202 11.70 -0.38 -16.88
C THR A 202 12.69 -1.02 -15.92
N LEU A 203 12.28 -2.02 -15.11
CA LEU A 203 13.20 -2.67 -14.18
C LEU A 203 14.26 -3.50 -14.92
N ALA A 204 13.90 -4.19 -16.00
CA ALA A 204 14.83 -4.96 -16.83
C ALA A 204 15.86 -4.04 -17.52
N GLU A 205 15.42 -2.92 -18.10
CA GLU A 205 16.27 -1.94 -18.77
C GLU A 205 17.20 -1.20 -17.79
N VAL A 206 16.69 -0.83 -16.61
CA VAL A 206 17.42 0.04 -15.67
C VAL A 206 18.37 -0.75 -14.76
N TYR A 207 18.01 -1.97 -14.37
CA TYR A 207 18.75 -2.73 -13.34
C TYR A 207 19.45 -3.99 -13.87
N ASP A 208 19.47 -4.22 -15.19
CA ASP A 208 20.15 -5.36 -15.87
C ASP A 208 20.00 -6.65 -15.06
N ALA A 209 18.75 -6.97 -14.73
CA ALA A 209 18.43 -7.84 -13.60
C ALA A 209 18.99 -9.26 -13.79
N ALA A 210 20.17 -9.53 -13.22
CA ALA A 210 20.61 -10.89 -12.94
C ALA A 210 19.53 -11.54 -12.05
N GLY A 211 18.88 -12.59 -12.55
CA GLY A 211 17.74 -13.23 -11.91
C GLY A 211 16.39 -12.99 -12.60
N LEU A 212 16.36 -12.55 -13.87
CA LEU A 212 15.13 -12.54 -14.68
C LEU A 212 14.45 -13.92 -14.73
N GLU A 213 15.19 -15.03 -14.71
CA GLU A 213 14.59 -16.38 -14.66
C GLU A 213 13.91 -16.67 -13.31
N GLU A 214 14.46 -16.19 -12.19
CA GLU A 214 13.88 -16.33 -10.84
C GLU A 214 12.76 -15.32 -10.59
N ALA A 215 12.86 -14.15 -11.20
CA ALA A 215 11.79 -13.16 -11.27
C ALA A 215 10.63 -13.67 -12.14
N ASP A 216 10.90 -14.33 -13.26
CA ASP A 216 9.90 -15.02 -14.09
C ASP A 216 9.25 -16.17 -13.32
N GLU A 217 9.95 -16.88 -12.43
CA GLU A 217 9.32 -17.89 -11.56
C GLU A 217 8.42 -17.23 -10.50
N LEU A 218 8.87 -16.14 -9.85
CA LEU A 218 8.08 -15.41 -8.86
C LEU A 218 6.88 -14.70 -9.50
N LEU A 219 7.03 -14.13 -10.71
CA LEU A 219 5.98 -13.51 -11.50
C LEU A 219 5.08 -14.54 -12.20
N GLY A 220 5.61 -15.73 -12.51
CA GLY A 220 4.79 -16.87 -12.92
C GLY A 220 3.87 -17.34 -11.78
N ARG A 221 4.32 -17.20 -10.52
CA ARG A 221 3.48 -17.38 -9.32
C ARG A 221 2.56 -16.19 -9.07
N LEU A 222 3.00 -14.98 -9.38
CA LEU A 222 2.23 -13.72 -9.33
C LEU A 222 1.82 -13.28 -10.75
N ASP A 223 1.01 -14.10 -11.43
CA ASP A 223 0.57 -13.86 -12.82
C ASP A 223 0.29 -12.37 -13.07
N GLU A 224 0.67 -11.81 -14.22
CA GLU A 224 0.50 -10.39 -14.55
C GLU A 224 -0.94 -9.92 -14.33
N ARG A 225 -1.90 -10.83 -14.58
CA ARG A 225 -3.31 -10.61 -14.28
C ARG A 225 -3.58 -10.54 -12.79
N ALA A 226 -2.98 -11.39 -11.97
CA ALA A 226 -3.08 -11.36 -10.52
C ALA A 226 -2.44 -10.09 -9.94
N THR A 227 -1.30 -9.64 -10.48
CA THR A 227 -0.66 -8.37 -10.07
C THR A 227 -1.55 -7.16 -10.42
N LEU A 228 -2.13 -7.12 -11.63
CA LEU A 228 -3.07 -6.07 -12.03
C LEU A 228 -4.40 -6.12 -11.26
N VAL A 229 -4.88 -7.31 -10.90
CA VAL A 229 -6.06 -7.50 -10.05
C VAL A 229 -5.76 -7.00 -8.64
N GLY A 230 -4.65 -7.43 -8.02
CA GLY A 230 -4.22 -6.97 -6.70
C GLY A 230 -4.02 -5.46 -6.63
N LEU A 231 -3.47 -4.83 -7.67
CA LEU A 231 -3.36 -3.37 -7.75
C LEU A 231 -4.74 -2.68 -7.74
N ARG A 232 -5.72 -3.20 -8.49
CA ARG A 232 -7.09 -2.66 -8.49
C ARG A 232 -7.76 -2.87 -7.14
N THR A 233 -7.61 -4.05 -6.55
CA THR A 233 -8.20 -4.37 -5.26
C THR A 233 -7.61 -3.50 -4.14
N ALA A 234 -6.29 -3.34 -4.09
CA ALA A 234 -5.62 -2.41 -3.18
C ALA A 234 -6.10 -0.95 -3.33
N ARG A 235 -6.30 -0.49 -4.57
CA ARG A 235 -6.82 0.86 -4.83
C ARG A 235 -8.30 1.01 -4.50
N ALA A 236 -9.11 -0.03 -4.66
CA ALA A 236 -10.49 -0.06 -4.21
C ALA A 236 -10.57 -0.04 -2.68
N PHE A 237 -9.78 -0.87 -2.00
CA PHE A 237 -9.60 -0.85 -0.55
C PHE A 237 -9.24 0.54 -0.04
N ALA A 238 -8.31 1.23 -0.71
CA ALA A 238 -7.93 2.59 -0.32
C ALA A 238 -9.09 3.59 -0.47
N TRP A 239 -9.85 3.51 -1.57
CA TRP A 239 -11.03 4.35 -1.80
C TRP A 239 -12.11 4.13 -0.73
N GLU A 240 -12.44 2.88 -0.43
CA GLU A 240 -13.43 2.52 0.60
C GLU A 240 -13.04 3.05 1.99
N ASN A 241 -11.77 2.94 2.35
CA ASN A 241 -11.28 3.47 3.62
C ASN A 241 -11.29 5.01 3.64
N ALA A 242 -11.00 5.68 2.53
CA ALA A 242 -11.11 7.14 2.43
C ALA A 242 -12.58 7.61 2.52
N VAL A 243 -13.51 6.91 1.88
CA VAL A 243 -14.95 7.16 2.04
C VAL A 243 -15.40 6.94 3.49
N THR A 244 -14.89 5.89 4.14
CA THR A 244 -15.17 5.62 5.56
C THR A 244 -14.65 6.75 6.46
N LEU A 245 -13.46 7.29 6.19
CA LEU A 245 -12.92 8.44 6.92
C LEU A 245 -13.79 9.69 6.74
N ALA A 246 -14.23 9.94 5.51
CA ALA A 246 -15.09 11.09 5.19
C ALA A 246 -16.48 11.00 5.83
N ASP A 247 -17.13 9.83 5.74
CA ASP A 247 -18.50 9.63 6.24
C ASP A 247 -18.55 9.38 7.75
N TRP A 248 -17.49 8.77 8.31
CA TRP A 248 -17.44 8.35 9.71
C TRP A 248 -16.10 8.71 10.37
N PRO A 249 -15.81 10.00 10.63
CA PRO A 249 -14.53 10.42 11.21
C PRO A 249 -14.17 9.74 12.55
N ARG A 250 -15.19 9.31 13.31
CA ARG A 250 -15.03 8.51 14.54
C ARG A 250 -14.33 7.16 14.34
N LEU A 251 -14.32 6.63 13.11
CA LEU A 251 -13.66 5.38 12.74
C LEU A 251 -12.20 5.60 12.28
N SER A 252 -11.66 6.81 12.35
CA SER A 252 -10.30 7.12 11.90
C SER A 252 -9.22 6.23 12.53
N SER A 253 -9.30 5.95 13.84
CA SER A 253 -8.39 5.04 14.52
C SER A 253 -8.48 3.60 13.97
N PHE A 254 -9.69 3.13 13.66
CA PHE A 254 -9.91 1.82 13.06
C PHE A 254 -9.34 1.76 11.64
N VAL A 255 -9.63 2.75 10.80
CA VAL A 255 -9.09 2.81 9.43
C VAL A 255 -7.58 2.84 9.44
N ARG A 256 -6.95 3.70 10.27
CA ARG A 256 -5.49 3.78 10.41
C ARG A 256 -4.89 2.45 10.90
N TRP A 257 -5.56 1.76 11.82
CA TRP A 257 -5.15 0.42 12.24
C TRP A 257 -5.26 -0.60 11.09
N ARG A 258 -6.37 -0.58 10.33
CA ARG A 258 -6.65 -1.50 9.24
C ARG A 258 -5.62 -1.37 8.11
N VAL A 259 -5.41 -0.16 7.58
CA VAL A 259 -4.43 0.09 6.50
C VAL A 259 -3.01 -0.29 6.95
N ARG A 260 -2.65 0.02 8.20
CA ARG A 260 -1.35 -0.35 8.79
C ARG A 260 -1.19 -1.87 8.90
N THR A 261 -2.22 -2.57 9.36
CA THR A 261 -2.17 -4.01 9.62
C THR A 261 -2.08 -4.79 8.30
N VAL A 262 -2.97 -4.47 7.34
CA VAL A 262 -3.00 -5.15 6.04
C VAL A 262 -1.70 -4.92 5.28
N SER A 263 -1.23 -3.67 5.17
CA SER A 263 0.03 -3.36 4.47
C SER A 263 1.25 -4.02 5.13
N THR A 264 1.29 -4.11 6.46
CA THR A 264 2.39 -4.77 7.17
C THR A 264 2.37 -6.28 6.93
N GLY A 265 1.20 -6.92 7.05
CA GLY A 265 1.04 -8.35 6.79
C GLY A 265 1.43 -8.73 5.36
N ALA A 266 0.94 -7.96 4.38
CA ALA A 266 1.30 -8.13 2.97
C ALA A 266 2.81 -7.94 2.73
N ALA A 267 3.47 -6.99 3.40
CA ALA A 267 4.90 -6.79 3.27
C ALA A 267 5.71 -8.03 3.73
N TYR A 268 5.34 -8.62 4.87
CA TYR A 268 6.00 -9.84 5.33
C TYR A 268 5.67 -11.06 4.46
N ALA A 269 4.46 -11.12 3.90
CA ALA A 269 4.10 -12.15 2.93
C ALA A 269 4.98 -12.08 1.67
N LEU A 270 5.23 -10.88 1.14
CA LEU A 270 6.13 -10.67 -0.01
C LEU A 270 7.59 -11.07 0.25
N LEU A 271 8.01 -11.08 1.52
CA LEU A 271 9.36 -11.49 1.95
C LEU A 271 9.47 -12.97 2.32
N ALA A 272 8.36 -13.67 2.50
CA ALA A 272 8.36 -15.06 2.90
C ALA A 272 8.82 -15.95 1.72
N PRO A 273 9.92 -16.71 1.85
CA PRO A 273 10.32 -17.66 0.83
C PRO A 273 9.27 -18.80 0.78
N GLY A 274 8.53 -18.87 -0.33
CA GLY A 274 7.64 -20.00 -0.64
C GLY A 274 6.29 -20.00 0.07
N LEU A 275 5.50 -18.92 -0.04
CA LEU A 275 4.10 -18.99 0.39
C LEU A 275 3.32 -19.97 -0.48
N ASP A 276 2.83 -21.02 0.18
CA ASP A 276 1.86 -21.97 -0.30
C ASP A 276 0.66 -21.23 -0.94
N GLN A 277 0.17 -21.72 -2.08
CA GLN A 277 -1.01 -21.18 -2.78
C GLN A 277 -2.21 -21.03 -1.84
N GLN A 278 -2.29 -21.85 -0.80
CA GLN A 278 -3.34 -21.82 0.21
C GLN A 278 -3.30 -20.54 1.08
N VAL A 279 -2.12 -20.02 1.41
CA VAL A 279 -1.98 -18.77 2.18
C VAL A 279 -2.32 -17.55 1.32
N MET A 280 -1.96 -17.60 0.03
CA MET A 280 -2.36 -16.57 -0.92
C MET A 280 -3.89 -16.56 -1.14
N ALA A 281 -4.53 -17.73 -1.13
CA ALA A 281 -5.99 -17.84 -1.16
C ALA A 281 -6.64 -17.30 0.12
N GLU A 282 -6.09 -17.58 1.31
CA GLU A 282 -6.60 -17.03 2.58
C GLU A 282 -6.47 -15.50 2.66
N LEU A 283 -5.36 -14.93 2.17
CA LEU A 283 -5.17 -13.47 2.10
C LEU A 283 -6.13 -12.84 1.08
N ALA A 284 -6.38 -13.51 -0.05
CA ALA A 284 -7.39 -13.08 -1.00
C ALA A 284 -8.79 -13.13 -0.37
N ASP A 285 -9.15 -14.16 0.41
CA ASP A 285 -10.46 -14.24 1.07
C ASP A 285 -10.67 -13.12 2.12
N ILE A 286 -9.59 -12.72 2.81
CA ILE A 286 -9.60 -11.56 3.72
C ILE A 286 -9.74 -10.24 2.94
N GLU A 287 -9.15 -10.17 1.74
CA GLU A 287 -9.23 -9.02 0.83
C GLU A 287 -10.63 -8.86 0.20
N HIS A 288 -11.32 -9.96 -0.11
CA HIS A 288 -12.70 -9.98 -0.63
C HIS A 288 -13.77 -9.79 0.45
N GLY A 289 -13.39 -9.88 1.73
CA GLY A 289 -14.26 -9.55 2.85
C GLY A 289 -15.35 -10.58 3.16
N GLU A 290 -15.37 -11.78 2.58
CA GLU A 290 -16.41 -12.80 2.82
C GLU A 290 -16.65 -13.09 4.32
N PRO A 291 -15.61 -13.35 5.15
CA PRO A 291 -15.82 -13.62 6.58
C PRO A 291 -16.27 -12.39 7.37
N VAL A 292 -15.82 -11.20 6.96
CA VAL A 292 -16.08 -9.92 7.64
C VAL A 292 -17.46 -9.37 7.25
N LEU A 293 -17.86 -9.52 5.99
CA LEU A 293 -19.18 -9.17 5.47
C LEU A 293 -20.24 -10.15 5.98
N ALA A 294 -19.93 -11.45 6.09
CA ALA A 294 -20.80 -12.41 6.76
C ALA A 294 -20.97 -12.09 8.26
N ALA A 295 -19.89 -11.78 8.97
CA ALA A 295 -19.96 -11.40 10.38
C ALA A 295 -20.67 -10.05 10.61
N LEU A 296 -20.50 -9.08 9.72
CA LEU A 296 -21.22 -7.79 9.76
C LEU A 296 -22.69 -7.94 9.36
N SER A 297 -23.01 -8.74 8.34
CA SER A 297 -24.38 -9.05 7.93
C SER A 297 -25.15 -9.76 9.05
N ASP A 298 -24.53 -10.75 9.69
CA ASP A 298 -25.09 -11.43 10.86
C ASP A 298 -25.28 -10.51 12.06
N ALA A 299 -24.35 -9.58 12.30
CA ALA A 299 -24.45 -8.60 13.39
C ALA A 299 -25.56 -7.57 13.13
N VAL A 300 -25.74 -7.14 11.88
CA VAL A 300 -26.80 -6.21 11.46
C VAL A 300 -28.18 -6.88 11.49
N HIS A 301 -28.31 -8.14 11.06
CA HIS A 301 -29.58 -8.87 11.07
C HIS A 301 -30.00 -9.40 12.45
N ARG A 302 -29.06 -9.52 13.40
CA ARG A 302 -29.40 -9.83 14.81
C ARG A 302 -30.04 -8.66 15.55
N ASP A 303 -29.76 -7.42 15.15
CA ASP A 303 -30.34 -6.23 15.81
C ASP A 303 -31.79 -5.93 15.36
N ASP A 304 -32.17 -6.36 14.15
CA ASP A 304 -33.54 -6.18 13.60
C ASP A 304 -34.58 -7.18 14.14
N THR A 305 -34.18 -8.18 14.94
CA THR A 305 -35.09 -9.23 15.45
C THR A 305 -35.45 -9.09 16.92
N ARG A 306 -35.06 -7.99 17.58
CA ARG A 306 -35.49 -7.70 18.96
C ARG A 306 -36.83 -6.94 18.93
N PRO A 307 -37.95 -7.53 19.39
CA PRO A 307 -39.19 -6.77 19.47
C PRO A 307 -39.05 -5.68 20.55
N PRO A 308 -39.64 -4.50 20.36
CA PRO A 308 -39.69 -3.50 21.41
C PRO A 308 -40.48 -4.06 22.61
N ALA A 309 -39.99 -3.75 23.82
CA ALA A 309 -40.53 -4.20 25.10
C ALA A 309 -42.00 -3.79 25.33
#